data_AF-A9BD42-F1
#
_entry.id   AF-A9BD42-F1
#
_cell.length_a   1.000
_cell.length_b   1.000
_cell.length_c   1.000
_cell.angle_alpha   90.00
_cell.angle_beta   90.00
_cell.angle_gamma   90.00
#
_symmetry.space_group_name_H-M   'P 1'
#
loop_
_entity.id
_entity.type
_entity.pdbx_description
1 polymer ?
#
loop_
_entity_poly.entity_id
_entity_poly.type
_entity_poly.pdbx_seq_one_letter_code
_entity_poly.pdbx_strand_id
1 'polypeptide(L)' 'MTENSFSKTSSAKKTPPPSFVKLAMKNMVRKGSQSLFHFGLTAIGFIGFILVIAALGRPNLPQ' A
#
# COMPACT_ATOMS: atom_id res chain seq x y z
N MET A 1 21.40 37.58 29.39
CA MET A 1 21.74 37.19 28.01
C MET A 1 21.07 35.85 27.72
N THR A 2 20.39 35.82 26.56
CA THR A 2 19.90 34.67 25.79
C THR A 2 18.80 33.77 26.38
N GLU A 3 17.63 33.93 25.77
CA GLU A 3 16.62 32.90 25.53
C GLU A 3 17.24 31.57 25.12
N ASN A 4 16.62 30.45 25.54
CA ASN A 4 16.58 29.29 24.65
C ASN A 4 15.23 28.57 24.79
N SER A 5 14.37 28.98 23.85
CA SER A 5 13.25 28.25 23.29
C SER A 5 13.52 26.75 23.14
N PHE A 6 12.91 25.94 23.98
CA PHE A 6 12.46 24.64 23.55
C PHE A 6 11.06 24.38 24.08
N SER A 7 10.10 24.87 23.30
CA SER A 7 8.78 24.28 23.18
C SER A 7 8.91 22.75 23.25
N LYS A 8 8.36 22.14 24.30
CA LYS A 8 7.23 21.24 24.18
C LYS A 8 6.89 20.77 25.58
N THR A 9 5.92 21.44 26.19
CA THR A 9 5.26 21.01 27.43
C THR A 9 5.01 19.51 27.35
N SER A 10 5.73 18.78 28.19
CA SER A 10 5.50 17.40 28.59
C SER A 10 4.15 17.34 29.28
N SER A 11 3.08 17.47 28.51
CA SER A 11 1.73 17.18 28.97
C SER A 11 1.67 15.66 29.14
N ALA A 12 1.76 15.22 30.39
CA ALA A 12 1.31 13.92 30.85
C ALA A 12 -0.18 13.76 30.50
N LYS A 13 -0.48 13.54 29.21
CA LYS A 13 -1.80 13.11 28.77
C LYS A 13 -1.82 11.61 28.96
N LYS A 14 -2.62 11.12 29.93
CA LYS A 14 -3.17 9.77 29.87
C LYS A 14 -3.61 9.55 28.42
N THR A 15 -2.93 8.67 27.70
CA THR A 15 -3.22 8.39 26.31
C THR A 15 -4.69 7.94 26.26
N PRO A 16 -5.58 8.64 25.51
CA PRO A 16 -6.92 8.10 25.30
C PRO A 16 -6.78 6.69 24.71
N PRO A 17 -7.65 5.74 25.07
CA PRO A 17 -7.55 4.37 24.58
C PRO A 17 -7.35 4.41 23.07
N PRO A 18 -6.35 3.68 22.53
CA PRO A 18 -5.99 3.77 21.14
C PRO A 18 -7.24 3.52 20.30
N SER A 19 -7.67 4.54 19.56
CA SER A 19 -8.86 4.45 18.72
C SER A 19 -8.74 3.19 17.86
N PHE A 20 -9.82 2.39 17.80
CA PHE A 20 -9.89 1.20 16.96
C PHE A 20 -9.51 1.50 15.51
N VAL A 21 -9.78 2.73 15.04
CA VAL A 21 -9.33 3.24 13.74
C VAL A 21 -7.81 3.26 13.64
N LYS A 22 -7.09 3.73 14.67
CA LYS A 22 -5.62 3.80 14.67
C LYS A 22 -4.96 2.42 14.70
N LEU A 23 -5.56 1.47 15.41
CA LEU A 23 -5.13 0.06 15.41
C LEU A 23 -5.43 -0.61 14.07
N ALA A 24 -6.61 -0.40 13.51
CA ALA A 24 -7.01 -0.91 12.20
C ALA A 24 -6.14 -0.34 11.08
N MET A 25 -5.84 0.97 11.10
CA MET A 25 -4.92 1.62 10.15
C MET A 25 -3.51 1.04 10.23
N LYS A 26 -2.97 0.87 11.44
CA LYS A 26 -1.62 0.31 11.62
C LYS A 26 -1.54 -1.15 11.15
N ASN A 27 -2.64 -1.90 11.25
CA ASN A 27 -2.74 -3.27 10.73
C ASN A 27 -2.91 -3.27 9.20
N MET A 28 -3.78 -2.42 8.63
CA MET A 28 -3.93 -2.25 7.18
C MET A 28 -2.63 -1.78 6.50
N VAL A 29 -1.78 -1.02 7.21
CA VAL A 29 -0.46 -0.61 6.72
C VAL A 29 0.55 -1.74 6.80
N ARG A 30 0.66 -2.44 7.94
CA ARG A 30 1.64 -3.53 8.10
C ARG A 30 1.25 -4.79 7.33
N LYS A 31 -0.03 -4.96 7.03
CA LYS A 31 -0.63 -6.13 6.38
C LYS A 31 -1.14 -5.84 4.95
N GLY A 32 -0.66 -4.75 4.34
CA GLY A 32 -0.96 -4.40 2.94
C GLY A 32 -0.34 -5.35 1.91
N SER A 33 0.57 -6.23 2.32
CA SER A 33 1.16 -7.26 1.45
C SER A 33 0.12 -8.26 0.95
N GLN A 34 -0.92 -8.56 1.73
CA GLN A 34 -1.96 -9.50 1.31
C GLN A 34 -2.83 -8.92 0.19
N SER A 35 -3.25 -7.66 0.31
CA SER A 35 -3.98 -6.97 -0.77
C SER A 35 -3.11 -6.77 -2.01
N LEU A 36 -1.82 -6.47 -1.82
CA LEU A 36 -0.88 -6.33 -2.93
C LEU A 36 -0.60 -7.65 -3.64
N PHE A 37 -0.58 -8.77 -2.90
CA PHE A 37 -0.44 -10.11 -3.47
C PHE A 37 -1.66 -10.49 -4.31
N HIS A 38 -2.88 -10.28 -3.80
CA HIS A 38 -4.10 -10.55 -4.58
C HIS A 38 -4.20 -9.65 -5.83
N PHE A 39 -3.87 -8.36 -5.68
CA PHE A 39 -3.84 -7.43 -6.80
C PHE A 39 -2.76 -7.81 -7.84
N GLY A 40 -1.56 -8.15 -7.38
CA GLY A 40 -0.44 -8.57 -8.24
C GLY A 40 -0.72 -9.86 -8.98
N LEU A 41 -1.29 -10.87 -8.32
CA LEU A 41 -1.70 -12.13 -8.96
C LEU A 41 -2.69 -11.87 -10.11
N THR A 42 -3.66 -10.99 -9.86
CA THR A 42 -4.66 -10.61 -10.87
C THR A 42 -4.02 -9.83 -12.02
N ALA A 43 -3.13 -8.88 -11.71
CA ALA A 43 -2.42 -8.09 -12.72
C ALA A 43 -1.54 -8.97 -13.61
N ILE A 44 -0.79 -9.91 -13.04
CA ILE A 44 0.06 -10.85 -13.79
C ILE A 44 -0.81 -11.76 -14.66
N GLY A 45 -1.89 -12.32 -14.11
CA GLY A 45 -2.82 -13.16 -14.85
C GLY A 45 -3.47 -12.41 -16.02
N PHE A 46 -3.88 -11.16 -15.79
CA PHE A 46 -4.48 -10.31 -16.81
C PHE A 46 -3.49 -9.91 -17.92
N ILE A 47 -2.25 -9.55 -17.55
CA ILE A 47 -1.19 -9.26 -18.52
C ILE A 47 -0.88 -10.52 -19.34
N GLY A 48 -0.71 -11.67 -18.69
CA GLY A 48 -0.50 -12.95 -19.38
C GLY A 48 -1.64 -13.29 -20.34
N PHE A 49 -2.89 -13.09 -19.91
CA PHE A 49 -4.07 -13.29 -20.75
C PHE A 49 -4.07 -12.40 -21.99
N ILE A 50 -3.80 -11.09 -21.83
CA ILE A 50 -3.68 -10.16 -22.96
C ILE A 50 -2.55 -10.58 -23.89
N LEU A 51 -1.39 -10.99 -23.36
CA LEU A 51 -0.25 -11.43 -24.17
C LEU A 51 -0.56 -12.70 -24.97
N VAL A 52 -1.26 -13.66 -24.37
CA VAL A 52 -1.72 -14.89 -25.05
C VAL A 52 -2.67 -14.53 -26.19
N ILE A 53 -3.66 -13.68 -25.94
CA ILE A 53 -4.58 -13.20 -26.97
C ILE A 53 -3.82 -12.44 -28.06
N ALA A 54 -2.93 -11.54 -27.69
CA ALA A 54 -2.13 -10.78 -28.63
C ALA A 54 -1.23 -11.67 -29.48
N ALA A 55 -0.70 -12.76 -28.91
CA ALA A 55 0.11 -13.74 -29.62
C ALA A 55 -0.73 -14.59 -30.60
N LEU A 56 -1.87 -15.11 -30.15
CA LEU A 56 -2.83 -15.85 -30.99
C LEU A 56 -3.41 -15.00 -32.11
N GLY A 57 -3.64 -13.72 -31.82
CA GLY A 57 -4.17 -12.75 -32.74
C GLY A 57 -3.14 -12.15 -33.68
N ARG A 58 -1.84 -12.46 -33.56
CA ARG A 58 -0.85 -12.05 -34.58
C ARG A 58 -1.09 -12.89 -35.83
N PRO A 59 -1.71 -12.34 -36.89
CA PRO A 59 -1.70 -13.02 -38.17
C PRO A 59 -0.23 -13.02 -38.60
N ASN A 60 0.30 -14.16 -39.01
CA ASN A 60 1.64 -14.23 -39.60
C ASN A 60 1.69 -13.18 -40.71
N LEU A 61 2.33 -12.04 -40.47
CA LEU A 61 2.55 -11.02 -41.49
C LEU A 61 3.59 -11.62 -42.44
N PRO A 62 3.22 -12.01 -43.67
CA PRO A 62 4.24 -12.33 -44.66
C PRO A 62 5.08 -11.07 -44.87
N GLN A 63 6.41 -11.24 -44.82
CA GLN A 63 7.40 -10.22 -45.18
C GLN A 63 7.33 -9.93 -46.67
#